data_AF-K2NLE8-F1
#
_entry.id   AF-K2NLE8-F1
#
_cell.length_a   1.000
_cell.length_b   1.000
_cell.length_c   1.000
_cell.angle_alpha   90.00
_cell.angle_beta   90.00
_cell.angle_gamma   90.00
#
_symmetry.space_group_name_H-M   'P 1'
#
loop_
_entity.id
_entity.type
_entity.pdbx_description
1 polymer ?
#
loop_
_entity_poly.entity_id
_entity_poly.type
_entity_poly.pdbx_seq_one_letter_code
_entity_poly.pdbx_strand_id
1 'polypeptide(L)'
;MVCDAIQRCGLSGKLEVARHLYTDFHREINKPRSLQVHVTFMAACAECGDFGEAHDQFVRLWRRDAALLKNNEQHVPVVGADLTSEYLRAAVVASQRRRGECQLNPISDGGVAMEKTGDKKHATQPWEVALREIHSLQKDYAWFCRHNVLTPIMVEHVARLWEIGGKWENCLRFLRLSGQQNVLIPPEARDAAIRVCYRHGKYAHVVEQMRQMIATRSPPDERSVRLALLSCEEWAALERTGLKQQPNSWVLAVSLFDAMRNNGVTMHQQDYESPLRSCAMAGRWEDAIRILDVMRKDNRPISSQLYRLVLAARIESCNSFEEAQRFAQMPVMQNGGIIAYLALLRCCMTQRDWKNFDRLNKEMRDRECPETFDKMRLLIEAAYIREQWHSVLMRFARFESISRYEEKRVLEDKVVRSYPEDFAMPDAILDMVLESYKHMKDHKDPVVHTAYRGALKRKTKGTEQLAFSSDEAATVPSQDWMFSQEEREKKITPKFF
;
A
#
# COMPACT_ATOMS: atom_id res chain seq x y z
N MET A 1 -43.75 -1.07 -9.66
CA MET A 1 -44.07 -1.58 -11.02
C MET A 1 -43.07 -1.11 -12.07
N VAL A 2 -43.03 0.18 -12.46
CA VAL A 2 -42.09 0.66 -13.50
C VAL A 2 -40.63 0.56 -13.04
N CYS A 3 -40.33 1.00 -11.82
CA CYS A 3 -39.01 0.86 -11.21
C CYS A 3 -38.53 -0.60 -11.19
N ASP A 4 -39.39 -1.54 -10.79
CA ASP A 4 -39.06 -2.97 -10.77
C ASP A 4 -38.81 -3.53 -12.17
N ALA A 5 -39.56 -3.07 -13.16
CA ALA A 5 -39.36 -3.46 -14.56
C ALA A 5 -38.01 -2.96 -15.09
N ILE A 6 -37.66 -1.70 -14.81
CA ILE A 6 -36.36 -1.11 -15.16
C ILE A 6 -35.21 -1.86 -14.46
N GLN A 7 -35.35 -2.16 -13.17
CA GLN A 7 -34.35 -2.91 -12.41
C GLN A 7 -34.15 -4.33 -12.97
N ARG A 8 -35.23 -5.05 -13.31
CA ARG A 8 -35.13 -6.36 -13.97
C ARG A 8 -34.47 -6.26 -15.33
N CYS A 9 -34.72 -5.19 -16.08
CA CYS A 9 -34.06 -4.94 -17.35
C CYS A 9 -32.55 -4.75 -17.18
N GLY A 10 -32.13 -3.97 -16.17
CA GLY A 10 -30.71 -3.79 -15.78
C GLY A 10 -30.01 -5.11 -15.48
N LEU A 11 -30.60 -5.94 -14.60
CA LEU A 11 -30.08 -7.27 -14.25
C LEU A 11 -29.99 -8.22 -15.46
N SER A 12 -30.90 -8.07 -16.43
CA SER A 12 -30.91 -8.87 -17.66
C SER A 12 -30.00 -8.33 -18.78
N GLY A 13 -29.33 -7.19 -18.56
CA GLY A 13 -28.49 -6.53 -19.56
C GLY A 13 -29.25 -5.87 -20.72
N LYS A 14 -30.57 -5.70 -20.61
CA LYS A 14 -31.44 -5.15 -21.67
C LYS A 14 -31.62 -3.63 -21.51
N LEU A 15 -30.54 -2.87 -21.71
CA LEU A 15 -30.55 -1.42 -21.54
C LEU A 15 -31.53 -0.70 -22.48
N GLU A 16 -31.70 -1.21 -23.71
CA GLU A 16 -32.62 -0.66 -24.70
C GLU A 16 -34.08 -0.65 -24.22
N VAL A 17 -34.51 -1.74 -23.59
CA VAL A 17 -35.86 -1.86 -23.03
C VAL A 17 -36.01 -0.94 -21.82
N ALA A 18 -34.98 -0.83 -20.97
CA ALA A 18 -34.98 0.11 -19.86
C ALA A 18 -35.10 1.57 -20.36
N ARG A 19 -34.43 1.90 -21.47
CA ARG A 19 -34.49 3.23 -22.10
C ARG A 19 -35.89 3.53 -22.61
N HIS A 20 -36.53 2.61 -23.33
CA HIS A 20 -37.91 2.76 -23.79
C HIS A 20 -38.89 2.96 -22.62
N LEU A 21 -38.75 2.18 -21.54
CA LEU A 21 -39.58 2.35 -20.33
C LEU A 21 -39.32 3.69 -19.62
N TYR A 22 -38.12 4.23 -19.69
CA TYR A 22 -37.77 5.50 -19.09
C TYR A 22 -38.23 6.70 -19.94
N THR A 23 -38.12 6.61 -21.27
CA THR A 23 -38.45 7.72 -22.19
C THR A 23 -39.88 7.67 -22.71
N ASP A 24 -40.28 6.57 -23.33
CA ASP A 24 -41.47 6.50 -24.19
C ASP A 24 -42.73 6.27 -23.37
N PHE A 25 -42.66 5.38 -22.38
CA PHE A 25 -43.77 5.14 -21.45
C PHE A 25 -44.19 6.40 -20.68
N HIS A 26 -43.23 7.21 -20.24
CA HIS A 26 -43.53 8.47 -19.56
C HIS A 26 -44.06 9.57 -20.51
N ARG A 27 -43.69 9.52 -21.80
CA ARG A 27 -44.27 10.39 -22.83
C ARG A 27 -45.73 10.02 -23.09
N GLU A 28 -46.04 8.73 -23.18
CA GLU A 28 -47.41 8.23 -23.40
C GLU A 28 -48.36 8.60 -22.25
N ILE A 29 -47.86 8.57 -21.01
CA ILE A 29 -48.66 8.85 -19.82
C ILE A 29 -48.77 10.35 -19.51
N ASN A 30 -48.00 11.22 -20.19
CA ASN A 30 -47.94 12.67 -19.95
C ASN A 30 -47.77 13.05 -18.45
N LYS A 31 -47.04 12.23 -17.68
CA LYS A 31 -46.74 12.50 -16.27
C LYS A 31 -45.23 12.72 -16.06
N PRO A 32 -44.84 13.67 -15.20
CA PRO A 32 -43.43 13.90 -14.88
C PRO A 32 -42.81 12.66 -14.23
N ARG A 33 -41.52 12.45 -14.49
CA ARG A 33 -40.75 11.36 -13.91
C ARG A 33 -40.48 11.65 -12.43
N SER A 34 -40.68 10.66 -11.58
CA SER A 34 -40.30 10.75 -10.17
C SER A 34 -38.79 10.57 -10.00
N LEU A 35 -38.23 11.07 -8.89
CA LEU A 35 -36.82 10.88 -8.52
C LEU A 35 -36.42 9.40 -8.54
N GLN A 36 -37.27 8.53 -8.01
CA GLN A 36 -37.03 7.08 -7.97
C GLN A 36 -36.84 6.47 -9.36
N VAL A 37 -37.58 6.94 -10.37
CA VAL A 37 -37.43 6.46 -11.75
C VAL A 37 -36.08 6.89 -12.33
N HIS A 38 -35.60 8.08 -12.01
CA HIS A 38 -34.26 8.53 -12.42
C HIS A 38 -33.14 7.70 -11.77
N VAL A 39 -33.24 7.44 -10.46
CA VAL A 39 -32.25 6.64 -9.72
C VAL A 39 -32.24 5.19 -10.21
N THR A 40 -33.40 4.58 -10.40
CA THR A 40 -33.51 3.18 -10.89
C THR A 40 -33.01 3.02 -12.32
N PHE A 41 -33.22 4.02 -13.18
CA PHE A 41 -32.62 4.03 -14.52
C PHE A 41 -31.09 4.15 -14.46
N MET A 42 -30.56 5.03 -13.60
CA MET A 42 -29.11 5.16 -13.40
C MET A 42 -28.49 3.85 -12.87
N ALA A 43 -29.17 3.19 -11.94
CA ALA A 43 -28.78 1.89 -11.43
C ALA A 43 -28.77 0.81 -12.53
N ALA A 44 -29.76 0.81 -13.42
CA ALA A 44 -29.80 -0.08 -14.58
C ALA A 44 -28.63 0.20 -15.55
N CYS A 45 -28.27 1.46 -15.78
CA CYS A 45 -27.07 1.81 -16.56
C CYS A 45 -25.79 1.30 -15.88
N ALA A 46 -25.72 1.41 -14.54
CA ALA A 46 -24.58 0.91 -13.76
C ALA A 46 -24.44 -0.63 -13.85
N GLU A 47 -25.55 -1.37 -13.78
CA GLU A 47 -25.59 -2.83 -13.95
C GLU A 47 -25.19 -3.25 -15.37
N CYS A 48 -25.69 -2.51 -16.38
CA CYS A 48 -25.32 -2.72 -17.78
C CYS A 48 -23.88 -2.26 -18.09
N GLY A 49 -23.21 -1.52 -17.20
CA GLY A 49 -21.86 -1.00 -17.39
C GLY A 49 -21.73 0.06 -18.51
N ASP A 50 -22.86 0.65 -18.93
CA ASP A 50 -22.88 1.69 -19.95
C ASP A 50 -22.75 3.07 -19.30
N PHE A 51 -21.51 3.53 -19.21
CA PHE A 51 -21.21 4.86 -18.69
C PHE A 51 -21.61 5.99 -19.64
N GLY A 52 -21.69 5.73 -20.95
CA GLY A 52 -22.03 6.77 -21.94
C GLY A 52 -23.45 7.27 -21.71
N GLU A 53 -24.42 6.36 -21.68
CA GLU A 53 -25.82 6.70 -21.42
C GLU A 53 -26.02 7.27 -20.01
N ALA A 54 -25.34 6.69 -19.00
CA ALA A 54 -25.36 7.22 -17.63
C ALA A 54 -24.88 8.67 -17.55
N HIS A 55 -23.74 8.98 -18.19
CA HIS A 55 -23.16 10.31 -18.20
C HIS A 55 -24.04 11.31 -18.96
N ASP A 56 -24.58 10.94 -20.12
CA ASP A 56 -25.46 11.81 -20.89
C ASP A 56 -26.75 12.14 -20.12
N GLN A 57 -27.37 11.17 -19.46
CA GLN A 57 -28.53 11.42 -18.62
C GLN A 57 -28.19 12.28 -17.40
N PHE A 58 -27.07 12.02 -16.74
CA PHE A 58 -26.60 12.84 -15.62
C PHE A 58 -26.39 14.30 -16.05
N VAL A 59 -25.75 14.52 -17.23
CA VAL A 59 -25.52 15.84 -17.80
C VAL A 59 -26.82 16.58 -18.11
N ARG A 60 -27.79 15.88 -18.69
CA ARG A 60 -29.12 16.45 -18.98
C ARG A 60 -29.84 16.87 -17.70
N LEU A 61 -29.79 16.04 -16.66
CA LEU A 61 -30.49 16.29 -15.41
C LEU A 61 -29.87 17.47 -14.63
N TRP A 62 -28.54 17.55 -14.53
CA TRP A 62 -27.93 18.67 -13.80
C TRP A 62 -28.12 20.00 -14.53
N ARG A 63 -28.04 20.04 -15.87
CA ARG A 63 -28.29 21.26 -16.65
C ARG A 63 -29.72 21.76 -16.47
N ARG A 64 -30.68 20.83 -16.45
CA ARG A 64 -32.09 21.14 -16.17
C ARG A 64 -32.25 21.72 -14.77
N ASP A 65 -31.68 21.08 -13.76
CA ASP A 65 -31.81 21.52 -12.36
C ASP A 65 -31.13 22.88 -12.15
N ALA A 66 -29.96 23.12 -12.76
CA ALA A 66 -29.29 24.41 -12.74
C ALA A 66 -30.11 25.53 -13.41
N ALA A 67 -30.85 25.23 -14.47
CA ALA A 67 -31.75 26.19 -15.12
C ALA A 67 -33.00 26.47 -14.26
N LEU A 68 -33.56 25.43 -13.63
CA LEU A 68 -34.74 25.57 -12.76
C LEU A 68 -34.41 26.33 -11.47
N LEU A 69 -33.24 26.10 -10.87
CA LEU A 69 -32.79 26.82 -9.68
C LEU A 69 -32.53 28.31 -9.93
N LYS A 70 -32.18 28.71 -11.17
CA LYS A 70 -32.12 30.12 -11.56
C LYS A 70 -33.49 30.79 -11.55
N ASN A 71 -34.54 30.04 -11.82
CA ASN A 71 -35.91 30.55 -11.93
C ASN A 71 -36.69 30.40 -10.61
N ASN A 72 -36.36 29.40 -9.78
CA ASN A 72 -37.00 29.11 -8.52
C ASN A 72 -35.99 28.58 -7.50
N GLU A 73 -35.67 29.39 -6.49
CA GLU A 73 -34.71 29.05 -5.43
C GLU A 73 -35.16 27.88 -4.53
N GLN A 74 -36.46 27.58 -4.50
CA GLN A 74 -37.03 26.47 -3.71
C GLN A 74 -37.12 25.15 -4.49
N HIS A 75 -36.62 25.11 -5.74
CA HIS A 75 -36.64 23.88 -6.54
C HIS A 75 -35.74 22.79 -5.92
N VAL A 76 -36.32 21.61 -5.67
CA VAL A 76 -35.56 20.45 -5.20
C VAL A 76 -34.90 19.77 -6.41
N PRO A 77 -33.55 19.74 -6.50
CA PRO A 77 -32.87 19.12 -7.63
C PRO A 77 -33.08 17.60 -7.63
N VAL A 78 -33.15 17.02 -8.83
CA VAL A 78 -33.16 15.56 -9.04
C VAL A 78 -31.75 15.00 -8.92
N VAL A 79 -30.72 15.80 -9.20
CA VAL A 79 -29.31 15.46 -8.93
C VAL A 79 -29.00 15.61 -7.43
N GLY A 80 -29.51 14.66 -6.65
CA GLY A 80 -29.18 14.46 -5.24
C GLY A 80 -28.20 13.31 -5.03
N ALA A 81 -27.85 13.08 -3.75
CA ALA A 81 -26.84 12.11 -3.32
C ALA A 81 -27.05 10.69 -3.90
N ASP A 82 -28.29 10.21 -3.99
CA ASP A 82 -28.60 8.86 -4.48
C ASP A 82 -28.30 8.71 -6.00
N LEU A 83 -28.61 9.74 -6.78
CA LEU A 83 -28.35 9.74 -8.21
C LEU A 83 -26.85 9.88 -8.48
N THR A 84 -26.15 10.74 -7.73
CA THR A 84 -24.69 10.87 -7.84
C THR A 84 -23.96 9.61 -7.39
N SER A 85 -24.45 8.87 -6.39
CA SER A 85 -23.88 7.57 -6.03
C SER A 85 -24.04 6.54 -7.14
N GLU A 86 -25.22 6.42 -7.78
CA GLU A 86 -25.40 5.48 -8.88
C GLU A 86 -24.61 5.89 -10.13
N TYR A 87 -24.45 7.19 -10.39
CA TYR A 87 -23.58 7.69 -11.45
C TYR A 87 -22.11 7.30 -11.21
N LEU A 88 -21.61 7.48 -9.98
CA LEU A 88 -20.27 7.05 -9.58
C LEU A 88 -20.12 5.52 -9.70
N ARG A 89 -21.13 4.75 -9.29
CA ARG A 89 -21.17 3.29 -9.45
C ARG A 89 -21.07 2.87 -10.91
N ALA A 90 -21.80 3.53 -11.81
CA ALA A 90 -21.71 3.27 -13.25
C ALA A 90 -20.29 3.51 -13.78
N ALA A 91 -19.62 4.57 -13.33
CA ALA A 91 -18.23 4.84 -13.67
C ALA A 91 -17.27 3.75 -13.17
N VAL A 92 -17.50 3.22 -11.97
CA VAL A 92 -16.71 2.11 -11.39
C VAL A 92 -16.86 0.85 -12.24
N VAL A 93 -18.10 0.42 -12.53
CA VAL A 93 -18.37 -0.81 -13.30
C VAL A 93 -17.80 -0.71 -14.71
N ALA A 94 -18.05 0.40 -15.42
CA ALA A 94 -17.54 0.61 -16.77
C ALA A 94 -16.00 0.61 -16.82
N SER A 95 -15.35 1.23 -15.83
CA SER A 95 -13.89 1.28 -15.75
C SER A 95 -13.28 -0.08 -15.39
N GLN A 96 -13.97 -0.89 -14.59
CA GLN A 96 -13.54 -2.26 -14.28
C GLN A 96 -13.64 -3.19 -15.49
N ARG A 97 -14.73 -3.12 -16.27
CA ARG A 97 -14.91 -3.94 -17.48
C ARG A 97 -13.82 -3.68 -18.52
N ARG A 98 -13.52 -2.41 -18.81
CA ARG A 98 -12.43 -2.05 -19.72
C ARG A 98 -11.07 -2.56 -19.25
N ARG A 99 -10.82 -2.58 -17.94
CA ARG A 99 -9.58 -3.14 -17.37
C ARG A 99 -9.50 -4.66 -17.54
N GLY A 100 -10.61 -5.37 -17.40
CA GLY A 100 -10.70 -6.81 -17.65
C GLY A 100 -10.48 -7.17 -19.12
N GLU A 101 -11.08 -6.42 -20.04
CA GLU A 101 -10.88 -6.58 -21.50
C GLU A 101 -9.43 -6.32 -21.92
N CYS A 102 -8.74 -5.34 -21.34
CA CYS A 102 -7.31 -5.12 -21.57
C CYS A 102 -6.41 -6.24 -21.00
N GLN A 103 -6.86 -7.00 -20.00
CA GLN A 103 -6.10 -8.10 -19.40
C GLN A 103 -6.31 -9.45 -20.10
N LEU A 104 -7.43 -9.64 -20.81
CA LEU A 104 -7.78 -10.87 -21.53
C LEU A 104 -7.16 -10.97 -22.93
N ASN A 105 -6.51 -9.92 -23.43
CA ASN A 105 -5.72 -9.96 -24.67
C ASN A 105 -4.19 -9.95 -24.44
N PRO A 106 -3.58 -10.97 -23.82
CA PRO A 106 -2.18 -11.27 -24.03
C PRO A 106 -2.06 -12.37 -25.09
N ILE A 107 -1.51 -12.00 -26.26
CA ILE A 107 -0.95 -12.87 -27.30
C ILE A 107 -1.99 -13.56 -28.22
N SER A 108 -2.14 -13.03 -29.43
CA SER A 108 -2.38 -13.83 -30.63
C SER A 108 -1.27 -13.54 -31.64
N ASP A 109 -0.66 -14.61 -32.11
CA ASP A 109 0.53 -14.68 -32.97
C ASP A 109 0.55 -13.77 -34.21
N GLY A 110 1.78 -13.35 -34.53
CA GLY A 110 2.35 -13.20 -35.86
C GLY A 110 1.43 -12.88 -37.03
N GLY A 111 1.24 -11.59 -37.30
CA GLY A 111 0.71 -11.11 -38.57
C GLY A 111 1.02 -9.63 -38.75
N VAL A 112 1.97 -9.32 -39.63
CA VAL A 112 2.38 -7.96 -40.00
C VAL A 112 1.15 -7.17 -40.46
N ALA A 113 0.64 -6.29 -39.60
CA ALA A 113 -0.36 -5.30 -39.96
C ALA A 113 0.21 -3.93 -39.64
N MET A 114 0.65 -3.26 -40.71
CA MET A 114 1.02 -1.86 -40.82
C MET A 114 0.45 -0.97 -39.70
N GLU A 115 1.37 -0.39 -38.92
CA GLU A 115 1.11 0.71 -38.01
C GLU A 115 0.47 1.87 -38.78
N LYS A 116 -0.85 2.01 -38.63
CA LYS A 116 -1.50 3.32 -38.82
C LYS A 116 -1.25 4.12 -37.54
N THR A 117 -0.16 4.87 -37.57
CA THR A 117 0.13 6.01 -36.69
C THR A 117 -0.96 7.07 -36.90
N GLY A 118 -2.05 6.94 -36.15
CA GLY A 118 -3.11 7.93 -36.05
C GLY A 118 -3.58 8.04 -34.61
N ASP A 119 -3.20 9.13 -33.95
CA ASP A 119 -3.84 9.76 -32.77
C ASP A 119 -4.77 8.86 -31.92
N LYS A 120 -4.23 7.90 -31.18
CA LYS A 120 -4.89 7.41 -29.95
C LYS A 120 -4.57 8.37 -28.80
N LYS A 121 -5.01 9.63 -28.94
CA LYS A 121 -5.16 10.52 -27.77
C LYS A 121 -6.06 9.77 -26.78
N HIS A 122 -5.58 9.60 -25.55
CA HIS A 122 -6.26 8.97 -24.43
C HIS A 122 -7.79 8.97 -24.59
N ALA A 123 -8.39 7.83 -24.95
CA ALA A 123 -9.81 7.66 -24.78
C ALA A 123 -10.06 7.83 -23.28
N THR A 124 -10.55 9.02 -22.88
CA THR A 124 -10.71 9.44 -21.49
C THR A 124 -11.43 8.34 -20.74
N GLN A 125 -10.77 7.78 -19.72
CA GLN A 125 -11.30 6.64 -19.00
C GLN A 125 -12.56 7.07 -18.23
N PRO A 126 -13.62 6.23 -18.14
CA PRO A 126 -14.87 6.62 -17.49
C PRO A 126 -14.70 7.17 -16.07
N TRP A 127 -13.76 6.62 -15.29
CA TRP A 127 -13.44 7.12 -13.95
C TRP A 127 -12.90 8.55 -13.94
N GLU A 128 -12.09 8.93 -14.94
CA GLU A 128 -11.49 10.25 -15.02
C GLU A 128 -12.54 11.29 -15.37
N VAL A 129 -13.45 10.95 -16.30
CA VAL A 129 -14.59 11.81 -16.68
C VAL A 129 -15.49 12.04 -15.47
N ALA A 130 -15.90 10.97 -14.78
CA ALA A 130 -16.79 11.09 -13.63
C ALA A 130 -16.21 11.95 -12.50
N LEU A 131 -14.93 11.74 -12.14
CA LEU A 131 -14.29 12.53 -11.08
C LEU A 131 -14.09 14.00 -11.49
N ARG A 132 -13.74 14.25 -12.76
CA ARG A 132 -13.56 15.63 -13.27
C ARG A 132 -14.87 16.40 -13.24
N GLU A 133 -15.96 15.77 -13.64
CA GLU A 133 -17.30 16.37 -13.66
C GLU A 133 -17.84 16.64 -12.25
N ILE A 134 -17.63 15.74 -11.30
CA ILE A 134 -18.04 16.00 -9.91
C ILE A 134 -17.21 17.15 -9.32
N HIS A 135 -15.91 17.20 -9.63
CA HIS A 135 -15.04 18.29 -9.15
C HIS A 135 -15.39 19.65 -9.78
N SER A 136 -15.77 19.70 -11.05
CA SER A 136 -16.25 20.95 -11.67
C SER A 136 -17.58 21.39 -11.04
N LEU A 137 -18.53 20.47 -10.87
CA LEU A 137 -19.83 20.77 -10.25
C LEU A 137 -19.70 21.26 -8.80
N GLN A 138 -18.79 20.68 -8.02
CA GLN A 138 -18.51 21.12 -6.65
C GLN A 138 -17.91 22.53 -6.57
N LYS A 139 -17.15 22.96 -7.60
CA LYS A 139 -16.56 24.29 -7.67
C LYS A 139 -17.55 25.35 -8.15
N ASP A 140 -18.29 25.03 -9.20
CA ASP A 140 -19.09 26.00 -9.93
C ASP A 140 -20.47 26.22 -9.27
N TYR A 141 -20.98 25.24 -8.52
CA TYR A 141 -22.35 25.27 -8.01
C TYR A 141 -22.44 24.96 -6.50
N ALA A 142 -22.61 25.99 -5.69
CA ALA A 142 -22.82 25.84 -4.24
C ALA A 142 -24.09 25.02 -3.90
N TRP A 143 -25.12 25.08 -4.75
CA TRP A 143 -26.34 24.29 -4.57
C TRP A 143 -26.08 22.79 -4.71
N PHE A 144 -25.11 22.39 -5.55
CA PHE A 144 -24.77 20.99 -5.77
C PHE A 144 -24.20 20.37 -4.49
N CYS A 145 -23.29 21.09 -3.80
CA CYS A 145 -22.73 20.67 -2.53
C CYS A 145 -23.77 20.55 -1.41
N ARG A 146 -24.81 21.39 -1.40
CA ARG A 146 -25.89 21.33 -0.39
C ARG A 146 -26.78 20.09 -0.54
N HIS A 147 -27.04 19.67 -1.77
CA HIS A 147 -27.93 18.54 -2.07
C HIS A 147 -27.18 17.20 -2.27
N ASN A 148 -25.86 17.25 -2.47
CA ASN A 148 -24.97 16.11 -2.58
C ASN A 148 -23.99 16.09 -1.40
N VAL A 149 -24.52 15.94 -0.19
CA VAL A 149 -23.69 15.69 1.00
C VAL A 149 -22.94 14.38 0.79
N LEU A 150 -21.67 14.36 1.15
CA LEU A 150 -20.80 13.21 0.96
C LEU A 150 -21.30 12.02 1.79
N THR A 151 -21.92 11.04 1.14
CA THR A 151 -22.38 9.81 1.79
C THR A 151 -21.27 8.75 1.83
N PRO A 152 -21.32 7.78 2.77
CA PRO A 152 -20.34 6.69 2.80
C PRO A 152 -20.25 5.91 1.47
N ILE A 153 -21.39 5.72 0.79
CA ILE A 153 -21.46 5.04 -0.52
C ILE A 153 -20.70 5.83 -1.59
N MET A 154 -20.82 7.17 -1.59
CA MET A 154 -20.03 8.03 -2.48
C MET A 154 -18.54 7.95 -2.16
N VAL A 155 -18.15 7.89 -0.88
CA VAL A 155 -16.76 7.72 -0.45
C VAL A 155 -16.18 6.40 -0.97
N GLU A 156 -16.93 5.31 -0.86
CA GLU A 156 -16.56 4.00 -1.42
C GLU A 156 -16.33 4.09 -2.93
N HIS A 157 -17.29 4.63 -3.68
CA HIS A 157 -17.18 4.67 -5.14
C HIS A 157 -16.02 5.56 -5.59
N VAL A 158 -15.83 6.74 -4.99
CA VAL A 158 -14.69 7.61 -5.30
C VAL A 158 -13.36 6.94 -4.98
N ALA A 159 -13.23 6.26 -3.83
CA ALA A 159 -12.03 5.50 -3.49
C ALA A 159 -11.74 4.37 -4.51
N ARG A 160 -12.78 3.66 -4.97
CA ARG A 160 -12.64 2.65 -6.04
C ARG A 160 -12.26 3.25 -7.40
N LEU A 161 -12.76 4.44 -7.74
CA LEU A 161 -12.34 5.14 -8.97
C LEU A 161 -10.86 5.53 -8.91
N TRP A 162 -10.39 6.06 -7.78
CA TRP A 162 -8.96 6.31 -7.58
C TRP A 162 -8.13 5.03 -7.63
N GLU A 163 -8.69 3.91 -7.19
CA GLU A 163 -8.05 2.60 -7.34
C GLU A 163 -7.84 2.17 -8.78
N ILE A 164 -8.85 2.38 -9.62
CA ILE A 164 -8.77 2.03 -11.02
C ILE A 164 -7.78 2.96 -11.73
N GLY A 165 -7.76 4.24 -11.35
CA GLY A 165 -6.82 5.23 -11.88
C GLY A 165 -5.38 5.13 -11.36
N GLY A 166 -5.11 4.31 -10.34
CA GLY A 166 -3.77 4.15 -9.76
C GLY A 166 -3.22 5.43 -9.11
N LYS A 167 -4.09 6.29 -8.56
CA LYS A 167 -3.68 7.54 -7.91
C LYS A 167 -3.75 7.40 -6.38
N TRP A 168 -2.70 6.81 -5.79
CA TRP A 168 -2.64 6.51 -4.36
C TRP A 168 -2.70 7.78 -3.48
N GLU A 169 -2.00 8.84 -3.86
CA GLU A 169 -1.95 10.12 -3.11
C GLU A 169 -3.33 10.77 -3.00
N ASN A 170 -4.03 10.85 -4.13
CA ASN A 170 -5.37 11.45 -4.18
C ASN A 170 -6.37 10.62 -3.37
N CYS A 171 -6.27 9.29 -3.42
CA CYS A 171 -7.11 8.39 -2.62
C CYS A 171 -6.93 8.65 -1.12
N LEU A 172 -5.69 8.63 -0.62
CA LEU A 172 -5.41 8.86 0.80
C LEU A 172 -5.78 10.27 1.26
N ARG A 173 -5.50 11.28 0.42
CA ARG A 173 -5.89 12.67 0.70
C ARG A 173 -7.41 12.79 0.80
N PHE A 174 -8.15 12.16 -0.11
CA PHE A 174 -9.61 12.17 -0.10
C PHE A 174 -10.19 11.48 1.15
N LEU A 175 -9.67 10.32 1.54
CA LEU A 175 -10.10 9.63 2.76
C LEU A 175 -9.84 10.48 4.01
N ARG A 176 -8.68 11.15 4.10
CA ARG A 176 -8.38 12.06 5.21
C ARG A 176 -9.36 13.23 5.27
N LEU A 177 -9.62 13.88 4.13
CA LEU A 177 -10.58 14.99 4.05
C LEU A 177 -11.98 14.53 4.45
N SER A 178 -12.38 13.32 4.04
CA SER A 178 -13.67 12.73 4.42
C SER A 178 -13.76 12.49 5.93
N GLY A 179 -12.67 12.01 6.55
CA GLY A 179 -12.57 11.87 8.00
C GLY A 179 -12.63 13.19 8.75
N GLN A 180 -12.00 14.26 8.24
CA GLN A 180 -12.08 15.60 8.82
C GLN A 180 -13.48 16.21 8.75
N GLN A 181 -14.27 15.81 7.76
CA GLN A 181 -15.68 16.19 7.63
C GLN A 181 -16.61 15.33 8.50
N ASN A 182 -16.07 14.48 9.38
CA ASN A 182 -16.80 13.53 10.23
C ASN A 182 -17.70 12.56 9.44
N VAL A 183 -17.35 12.26 8.17
CA VAL A 183 -18.04 11.25 7.38
C VAL A 183 -17.49 9.88 7.74
N LEU A 184 -18.39 8.91 8.02
CA LEU A 184 -18.00 7.53 8.28
C LEU A 184 -17.33 6.95 7.02
N ILE A 185 -16.05 6.58 7.15
CA ILE A 185 -15.29 5.95 6.07
C ILE A 185 -15.64 4.45 6.05
N PRO A 186 -16.27 3.94 4.99
CA PRO A 186 -16.63 2.53 4.93
C PRO A 186 -15.39 1.64 4.73
N PRO A 187 -15.44 0.36 5.18
CA PRO A 187 -14.30 -0.56 5.06
C PRO A 187 -13.87 -0.76 3.60
N GLU A 188 -14.82 -0.77 2.66
CA GLU A 188 -14.55 -0.94 1.22
C GLU A 188 -13.70 0.18 0.63
N ALA A 189 -13.81 1.40 1.16
CA ALA A 189 -13.01 2.54 0.73
C ALA A 189 -11.56 2.41 1.23
N ARG A 190 -11.36 1.92 2.45
CA ARG A 190 -10.03 1.64 3.01
C ARG A 190 -9.38 0.45 2.32
N ASP A 191 -10.14 -0.60 2.02
CA ASP A 191 -9.70 -1.74 1.22
C ASP A 191 -9.20 -1.29 -0.17
N ALA A 192 -9.92 -0.36 -0.81
CA ALA A 192 -9.49 0.23 -2.07
C ALA A 192 -8.15 0.98 -1.91
N ALA A 193 -8.01 1.80 -0.86
CA ALA A 193 -6.74 2.47 -0.58
C ALA A 193 -5.58 1.49 -0.34
N ILE A 194 -5.80 0.43 0.44
CA ILE A 194 -4.81 -0.64 0.69
C ILE A 194 -4.33 -1.26 -0.62
N ARG A 195 -5.25 -1.64 -1.51
CA ARG A 195 -4.90 -2.25 -2.81
C ARG A 195 -4.07 -1.31 -3.68
N VAL A 196 -4.35 -0.01 -3.65
CA VAL A 196 -3.64 0.97 -4.47
C VAL A 196 -2.26 1.26 -3.91
N CYS A 197 -2.16 1.49 -2.59
CA CYS A 197 -0.89 1.71 -1.93
C CYS A 197 0.05 0.52 -2.12
N TYR A 198 -0.47 -0.71 -2.04
CA TYR A 198 0.31 -1.92 -2.29
C TYR A 198 0.88 -1.97 -3.72
N ARG A 199 0.05 -1.69 -4.75
CA ARG A 199 0.50 -1.68 -6.16
C ARG A 199 1.63 -0.67 -6.42
N HIS A 200 1.71 0.40 -5.63
CA HIS A 200 2.73 1.44 -5.74
C HIS A 200 3.88 1.28 -4.72
N GLY A 201 3.99 0.14 -4.04
CA GLY A 201 5.06 -0.14 -3.08
C GLY A 201 5.03 0.73 -1.81
N LYS A 202 3.88 1.35 -1.51
CA LYS A 202 3.72 2.23 -0.34
C LYS A 202 3.24 1.44 0.88
N TYR A 203 4.07 0.52 1.36
CA TYR A 203 3.74 -0.43 2.44
C TYR A 203 3.43 0.23 3.78
N ALA A 204 4.11 1.33 4.13
CA ALA A 204 3.82 2.10 5.34
C ALA A 204 2.34 2.55 5.42
N HIS A 205 1.80 3.02 4.30
CA HIS A 205 0.42 3.48 4.22
C HIS A 205 -0.58 2.31 4.27
N VAL A 206 -0.19 1.12 3.77
CA VAL A 206 -1.02 -0.09 3.90
C VAL A 206 -1.16 -0.48 5.37
N VAL A 207 -0.05 -0.54 6.10
CA VAL A 207 -0.03 -0.82 7.54
C VAL A 207 -0.88 0.19 8.31
N GLU A 208 -0.76 1.47 7.98
CA GLU A 208 -1.53 2.54 8.60
C GLU A 208 -3.04 2.41 8.33
N GLN A 209 -3.45 2.16 7.09
CA GLN A 209 -4.87 1.96 6.78
C GLN A 209 -5.45 0.74 7.49
N MET A 210 -4.67 -0.35 7.59
CA MET A 210 -5.09 -1.54 8.30
C MET A 210 -5.25 -1.29 9.80
N ARG A 211 -4.32 -0.55 10.42
CA ARG A 211 -4.44 -0.11 11.83
C ARG A 211 -5.67 0.74 12.06
N GLN A 212 -5.98 1.66 11.14
CA GLN A 212 -7.19 2.47 11.23
C GLN A 212 -8.45 1.60 11.17
N MET A 213 -8.50 0.58 10.30
CA MET A 213 -9.62 -0.36 10.25
C MET A 213 -9.79 -1.13 11.56
N ILE A 214 -8.66 -1.52 12.16
CA ILE A 214 -8.61 -2.19 13.47
C ILE A 214 -9.11 -1.26 14.59
N ALA A 215 -8.65 -0.01 14.61
CA ALA A 215 -9.06 0.99 15.59
C ALA A 215 -10.57 1.30 15.49
N THR A 216 -11.11 1.40 14.27
CA THR A 216 -12.53 1.66 14.04
C THR A 216 -13.43 0.42 14.14
N ARG A 217 -12.87 -0.76 14.42
CA ARG A 217 -13.59 -2.06 14.44
C ARG A 217 -14.38 -2.34 13.15
N SER A 218 -13.82 -1.96 12.01
CA SER A 218 -14.46 -2.16 10.70
C SER A 218 -13.87 -3.40 10.02
N PRO A 219 -14.68 -4.41 9.63
CA PRO A 219 -14.18 -5.69 9.14
C PRO A 219 -13.42 -5.52 7.80
N PRO A 220 -12.13 -5.85 7.74
CA PRO A 220 -11.34 -5.81 6.51
C PRO A 220 -11.65 -6.96 5.55
N ASP A 221 -11.36 -6.75 4.26
CA ASP A 221 -11.38 -7.84 3.29
C ASP A 221 -10.28 -8.89 3.55
N GLU A 222 -10.56 -10.16 3.30
CA GLU A 222 -9.57 -11.24 3.36
C GLU A 222 -8.36 -10.91 2.47
N ARG A 223 -8.61 -10.39 1.27
CA ARG A 223 -7.55 -9.95 0.36
C ARG A 223 -6.75 -8.79 0.94
N SER A 224 -7.41 -7.79 1.52
CA SER A 224 -6.74 -6.64 2.14
C SER A 224 -5.87 -7.07 3.31
N VAL A 225 -6.31 -8.05 4.11
CA VAL A 225 -5.53 -8.62 5.21
C VAL A 225 -4.26 -9.29 4.68
N ARG A 226 -4.35 -10.14 3.65
CA ARG A 226 -3.16 -10.75 3.04
C ARG A 226 -2.19 -9.71 2.48
N LEU A 227 -2.70 -8.68 1.82
CA LEU A 227 -1.86 -7.57 1.34
C LEU A 227 -1.21 -6.79 2.50
N ALA A 228 -1.91 -6.65 3.62
CA ALA A 228 -1.36 -6.05 4.82
C ALA A 228 -0.26 -6.92 5.45
N LEU A 229 -0.42 -8.25 5.50
CA LEU A 229 0.62 -9.19 5.96
C LEU A 229 1.91 -9.06 5.12
N LEU A 230 1.78 -9.07 3.79
CA LEU A 230 2.91 -8.89 2.88
C LEU A 230 3.54 -7.49 3.04
N SER A 231 2.71 -6.46 3.22
CA SER A 231 3.21 -5.10 3.47
C SER A 231 3.93 -4.99 4.82
N CYS A 232 3.53 -5.76 5.83
CA CYS A 232 4.22 -5.80 7.12
C CYS A 232 5.61 -6.42 6.98
N GLU A 233 5.79 -7.44 6.14
CA GLU A 233 7.09 -8.05 5.84
C GLU A 233 8.05 -7.02 5.23
N GLU A 234 7.63 -6.35 4.17
CA GLU A 234 8.43 -5.33 3.49
C GLU A 234 8.70 -4.12 4.38
N TRP A 235 7.71 -3.70 5.17
CA TRP A 235 7.87 -2.59 6.10
C TRP A 235 8.78 -2.95 7.28
N ALA A 236 8.73 -4.19 7.79
CA ALA A 236 9.66 -4.68 8.82
C ALA A 236 11.11 -4.72 8.30
N ALA A 237 11.31 -5.04 7.02
CA ALA A 237 12.62 -4.97 6.38
C ALA A 237 13.19 -3.55 6.36
N LEU A 238 12.34 -2.57 6.04
CA LEU A 238 12.68 -1.15 6.06
C LEU A 238 12.91 -0.65 7.50
N GLU A 239 12.11 -1.06 8.48
CA GLU A 239 12.30 -0.72 9.89
C GLU A 239 13.60 -1.30 10.46
N ARG A 240 14.05 -2.47 9.99
CA ARG A 240 15.33 -3.08 10.40
C ARG A 240 16.56 -2.34 9.87
N THR A 241 16.40 -1.61 8.76
CA THR A 241 17.46 -0.82 8.12
C THR A 241 17.42 0.65 8.51
N GLY A 242 16.22 1.20 8.77
CA GLY A 242 15.99 2.53 9.29
C GLY A 242 16.12 2.64 10.81
N LEU A 243 16.36 3.85 11.30
CA LEU A 243 16.48 4.15 12.74
C LEU A 243 15.18 4.75 13.34
N LYS A 244 14.04 4.66 12.63
CA LYS A 244 12.74 5.08 13.19
C LYS A 244 12.30 4.08 14.26
N GLN A 245 12.29 4.56 15.50
CA GLN A 245 11.92 3.81 16.69
C GLN A 245 10.42 3.55 16.70
N GLN A 246 10.05 2.37 16.18
CA GLN A 246 9.34 1.31 16.87
C GLN A 246 8.80 0.37 15.79
N PRO A 247 9.45 -0.79 15.54
CA PRO A 247 8.89 -1.75 14.62
C PRO A 247 7.60 -2.29 15.24
N ASN A 248 6.47 -1.71 14.85
CA ASN A 248 5.14 -2.17 15.27
C ASN A 248 4.45 -2.91 14.10
N SER A 249 5.17 -3.13 13.00
CA SER A 249 4.73 -3.91 11.85
C SER A 249 4.56 -5.39 12.21
N TRP A 250 5.52 -5.97 12.94
CA TRP A 250 5.45 -7.36 13.39
C TRP A 250 4.27 -7.60 14.33
N VAL A 251 3.92 -6.63 15.19
CA VAL A 251 2.75 -6.72 16.09
C VAL A 251 1.47 -6.85 15.27
N LEU A 252 1.33 -6.00 14.24
CA LEU A 252 0.21 -6.10 13.32
C LEU A 252 0.24 -7.43 12.56
N ALA A 253 1.40 -7.87 12.07
CA ALA A 253 1.51 -9.12 11.33
C ALA A 253 1.06 -10.33 12.17
N VAL A 254 1.49 -10.39 13.43
CA VAL A 254 1.08 -11.44 14.37
C VAL A 254 -0.41 -11.35 14.69
N SER A 255 -0.94 -10.15 14.94
CA SER A 255 -2.36 -10.00 15.25
C SER A 255 -3.26 -10.39 14.09
N LEU A 256 -2.87 -10.06 12.85
CA LEU A 256 -3.57 -10.49 11.65
C LEU A 256 -3.47 -12.02 11.45
N PHE A 257 -2.31 -12.61 11.69
CA PHE A 257 -2.12 -14.06 11.62
C PHE A 257 -3.01 -14.81 12.61
N ASP A 258 -2.97 -14.42 13.89
CA ASP A 258 -3.79 -15.03 14.94
C ASP A 258 -5.28 -14.85 14.64
N ALA A 259 -5.67 -13.68 14.14
CA ALA A 259 -7.06 -13.42 13.78
C ALA A 259 -7.53 -14.24 12.56
N MET A 260 -6.71 -14.39 11.51
CA MET A 260 -7.04 -15.28 10.38
C MET A 260 -7.24 -16.72 10.85
N ARG A 261 -6.39 -17.19 11.77
CA ARG A 261 -6.46 -18.54 12.33
C ARG A 261 -7.71 -18.74 13.20
N ASN A 262 -7.98 -17.81 14.12
CA ASN A 262 -9.12 -17.91 15.03
C ASN A 262 -10.46 -17.84 14.29
N ASN A 263 -10.52 -17.07 13.19
CA ASN A 263 -11.72 -16.97 12.36
C ASN A 263 -11.82 -18.08 11.30
N GLY A 264 -10.93 -19.08 11.32
CA GLY A 264 -10.98 -20.24 10.41
C GLY A 264 -10.76 -19.88 8.94
N VAL A 265 -10.14 -18.74 8.64
CA VAL A 265 -9.81 -18.33 7.27
C VAL A 265 -8.81 -19.31 6.67
N THR A 266 -9.00 -19.69 5.41
CA THR A 266 -8.08 -20.61 4.72
C THR A 266 -6.72 -19.94 4.54
N MET A 267 -5.74 -20.34 5.37
CA MET A 267 -4.38 -19.81 5.31
C MET A 267 -3.53 -20.55 4.29
N HIS A 268 -2.84 -19.79 3.44
CA HIS A 268 -1.84 -20.28 2.49
C HIS A 268 -0.43 -20.22 3.09
N GLN A 269 0.54 -20.79 2.39
CA GLN A 269 1.95 -20.80 2.81
C GLN A 269 2.47 -19.39 3.16
N GLN A 270 2.17 -18.39 2.31
CA GLN A 270 2.60 -17.01 2.51
C GLN A 270 2.02 -16.39 3.79
N ASP A 271 0.80 -16.78 4.19
CA ASP A 271 0.13 -16.25 5.37
C ASP A 271 0.86 -16.63 6.67
N TYR A 272 1.67 -17.70 6.67
CA TYR A 272 2.57 -18.06 7.79
C TYR A 272 3.95 -17.43 7.65
N GLU A 273 4.48 -17.39 6.43
CA GLU A 273 5.86 -16.94 6.20
C GLU A 273 6.05 -15.44 6.43
N SER A 274 5.12 -14.60 5.98
CA SER A 274 5.21 -13.15 6.14
C SER A 274 5.21 -12.67 7.60
N PRO A 275 4.30 -13.10 8.49
CA PRO A 275 4.36 -12.70 9.90
C PRO A 275 5.61 -13.26 10.59
N LEU A 276 6.05 -14.47 10.23
CA LEU A 276 7.29 -15.04 10.76
C LEU A 276 8.52 -14.21 10.37
N ARG A 277 8.65 -13.84 9.09
CA ARG A 277 9.75 -12.99 8.62
C ARG A 277 9.72 -11.63 9.30
N SER A 278 8.54 -11.03 9.43
CA SER A 278 8.35 -9.76 10.15
C SER A 278 8.85 -9.85 11.59
N CYS A 279 8.49 -10.93 12.32
CA CYS A 279 8.95 -11.18 13.68
C CYS A 279 10.47 -11.35 13.75
N ALA A 280 11.04 -12.17 12.86
CA ALA A 280 12.47 -12.42 12.83
C ALA A 280 13.27 -11.15 12.52
N MET A 281 12.78 -10.31 11.60
CA MET A 281 13.39 -9.02 11.27
C MET A 281 13.33 -8.02 12.43
N ALA A 282 12.24 -8.04 13.21
CA ALA A 282 12.09 -7.25 14.43
C ALA A 282 12.87 -7.80 15.64
N GLY A 283 13.62 -8.90 15.50
CA GLY A 283 14.35 -9.54 16.60
C GLY A 283 13.46 -10.30 17.59
N ARG A 284 12.17 -10.49 17.25
CA ARG A 284 11.16 -11.22 18.04
C ARG A 284 11.21 -12.71 17.73
N TRP A 285 12.32 -13.35 18.10
CA TRP A 285 12.59 -14.75 17.78
C TRP A 285 11.60 -15.72 18.45
N GLU A 286 11.06 -15.41 19.64
CA GLU A 286 10.06 -16.23 20.34
C GLU A 286 8.76 -16.36 19.56
N ASP A 287 8.23 -15.22 19.08
CA ASP A 287 7.04 -15.17 18.25
C ASP A 287 7.27 -15.88 16.90
N ALA A 288 8.48 -15.75 16.33
CA ALA A 288 8.85 -16.46 15.11
C ALA A 288 8.91 -17.99 15.29
N ILE A 289 9.45 -18.48 16.42
CA ILE A 289 9.44 -19.91 16.77
C ILE A 289 8.01 -20.40 17.01
N ARG A 290 7.17 -19.63 17.69
CA ARG A 290 5.75 -19.97 17.86
C ARG A 290 5.07 -20.21 16.50
N ILE A 291 5.28 -19.32 15.53
CA ILE A 291 4.70 -19.46 14.18
C ILE A 291 5.31 -20.68 13.46
N LEU A 292 6.61 -20.95 13.58
CA LEU A 292 7.24 -22.17 13.04
C LEU A 292 6.62 -23.45 13.61
N ASP A 293 6.36 -23.49 14.92
CA ASP A 293 5.73 -24.65 15.55
C ASP A 293 4.28 -24.83 15.08
N VAL A 294 3.56 -23.73 14.84
CA VAL A 294 2.23 -23.77 14.22
C VAL A 294 2.32 -24.32 12.78
N MET A 295 3.25 -23.82 11.96
CA MET A 295 3.49 -24.36 10.61
C MET A 295 3.77 -25.86 10.63
N ARG A 296 4.57 -26.33 11.61
CA ARG A 296 4.88 -27.75 11.78
C ARG A 296 3.64 -28.56 12.15
N LYS A 297 2.82 -28.07 13.09
CA LYS A 297 1.56 -28.72 13.49
C LYS A 297 0.56 -28.80 12.35
N ASP A 298 0.52 -27.77 11.51
CA ASP A 298 -0.37 -27.69 10.35
C ASP A 298 0.24 -28.37 9.10
N ASN A 299 1.33 -29.14 9.26
CA ASN A 299 2.04 -29.88 8.21
C ASN A 299 2.42 -29.02 6.98
N ARG A 300 2.75 -27.75 7.22
CA ARG A 300 3.22 -26.83 6.16
C ARG A 300 4.71 -27.05 5.88
N PRO A 301 5.15 -26.99 4.61
CA PRO A 301 6.57 -27.09 4.28
C PRO A 301 7.32 -25.91 4.90
N ILE A 302 8.46 -26.17 5.54
CA ILE A 302 9.30 -25.10 6.10
C ILE A 302 10.60 -25.05 5.30
N SER A 303 10.83 -23.94 4.61
CA SER A 303 12.05 -23.76 3.83
C SER A 303 13.28 -23.61 4.74
N SER A 304 14.44 -24.10 4.28
CA SER A 304 15.70 -23.92 5.02
C SER A 304 16.02 -22.44 5.24
N GLN A 305 15.61 -21.57 4.32
CA GLN A 305 15.82 -20.13 4.42
C GLN A 305 15.03 -19.52 5.57
N LEU A 306 13.78 -19.95 5.77
CA LEU A 306 12.93 -19.51 6.87
C LEU A 306 13.53 -19.90 8.22
N TYR A 307 13.99 -21.16 8.35
CA TYR A 307 14.70 -21.62 9.55
C TYR A 307 15.96 -20.81 9.85
N ARG A 308 16.77 -20.49 8.83
CA ARG A 308 17.98 -19.66 9.01
C ARG A 308 17.64 -18.26 9.50
N LEU A 309 16.56 -17.66 9.00
CA LEU A 309 16.14 -16.33 9.42
C LEU A 309 15.73 -16.30 10.90
N VAL A 310 14.99 -17.31 11.36
CA VAL A 310 14.62 -17.42 12.79
C VAL A 310 15.85 -17.68 13.66
N LEU A 311 16.78 -18.53 13.23
CA LEU A 311 18.04 -18.75 13.93
C LEU A 311 18.90 -17.48 13.96
N ALA A 312 18.94 -16.69 12.88
CA ALA A 312 19.63 -15.41 12.85
C ALA A 312 19.05 -14.43 13.88
N ALA A 313 17.72 -14.33 13.98
CA ALA A 313 17.06 -13.52 15.00
C ALA A 313 17.40 -14.01 16.43
N ARG A 314 17.48 -15.33 16.65
CA ARG A 314 17.92 -15.90 17.93
C ARG A 314 19.37 -15.55 18.26
N ILE A 315 20.28 -15.68 17.29
CA ILE A 315 21.70 -15.32 17.42
C ILE A 315 21.85 -13.85 17.83
N GLU A 316 21.08 -12.95 17.21
CA GLU A 316 21.09 -11.52 17.52
C GLU A 316 20.66 -11.21 18.96
N SER A 317 19.77 -12.02 19.52
CA SER A 317 19.26 -11.88 20.89
C SER A 317 20.10 -12.57 21.96
N CYS A 318 21.16 -13.30 21.59
CA CYS A 318 22.00 -14.00 22.55
C CYS A 318 22.76 -13.01 23.45
N ASN A 319 22.90 -13.36 24.74
CA ASN A 319 23.65 -12.56 25.72
C ASN A 319 25.16 -12.87 25.74
N SER A 320 25.55 -14.03 25.19
CA SER A 320 26.94 -14.46 25.10
C SER A 320 27.32 -14.79 23.66
N PHE A 321 28.51 -14.36 23.26
CA PHE A 321 29.07 -14.68 21.95
C PHE A 321 29.27 -16.18 21.73
N GLU A 322 29.60 -16.94 22.79
CA GLU A 322 29.81 -18.39 22.67
C GLU A 322 28.51 -19.12 22.33
N GLU A 323 27.39 -18.72 22.94
CA GLU A 323 26.07 -19.25 22.63
C GLU A 323 25.68 -18.92 21.19
N ALA A 324 25.89 -17.66 20.78
CA ALA A 324 25.65 -17.20 19.42
C ALA A 324 26.47 -18.01 18.39
N GLN A 325 27.75 -18.30 18.69
CA GLN A 325 28.62 -19.10 17.84
C GLN A 325 28.16 -20.56 17.72
N ARG A 326 27.64 -21.17 18.80
CA ARG A 326 27.07 -22.53 18.75
C ARG A 326 25.89 -22.61 17.79
N PHE A 327 24.98 -21.63 17.85
CA PHE A 327 23.85 -21.56 16.91
C PHE A 327 24.31 -21.33 15.47
N ALA A 328 25.34 -20.51 15.25
CA ALA A 328 25.91 -20.30 13.92
C ALA A 328 26.60 -21.55 13.34
N GLN A 329 27.13 -22.43 14.18
CA GLN A 329 27.78 -23.68 13.77
C GLN A 329 26.79 -24.80 13.40
N MET A 330 25.48 -24.62 13.63
CA MET A 330 24.45 -25.58 13.24
C MET A 330 24.49 -25.86 11.73
N PRO A 331 24.28 -27.10 11.26
CA PRO A 331 24.40 -27.47 9.83
C PRO A 331 23.52 -26.61 8.91
N VAL A 332 22.34 -26.22 9.39
CA VAL A 332 21.39 -25.37 8.66
C VAL A 332 21.96 -23.97 8.40
N MET A 333 22.80 -23.46 9.31
CA MET A 333 23.45 -22.13 9.24
C MET A 333 24.80 -22.16 8.52
N GLN A 334 25.50 -23.31 8.47
CA GLN A 334 26.75 -23.44 7.72
C GLN A 334 26.57 -23.14 6.22
N ASN A 335 25.44 -23.53 5.64
CA ASN A 335 25.07 -23.18 4.25
C ASN A 335 24.48 -21.76 4.11
N GLY A 336 24.25 -21.05 5.23
CA GLY A 336 23.69 -19.71 5.27
C GLY A 336 24.71 -18.58 5.10
N GLY A 337 26.01 -18.91 5.08
CA GLY A 337 27.13 -18.03 4.75
C GLY A 337 27.05 -16.65 5.41
N ILE A 338 26.64 -15.64 4.63
CA ILE A 338 26.62 -14.23 5.03
C ILE A 338 25.60 -13.95 6.14
N ILE A 339 24.45 -14.62 6.16
CA ILE A 339 23.38 -14.37 7.14
C ILE A 339 23.87 -14.68 8.56
N ALA A 340 24.62 -15.78 8.73
CA ALA A 340 25.19 -16.17 10.01
C ALA A 340 26.22 -15.14 10.51
N TYR A 341 27.13 -14.69 9.63
CA TYR A 341 28.11 -13.67 9.99
C TYR A 341 27.48 -12.33 10.33
N LEU A 342 26.47 -11.87 9.57
CA LEU A 342 25.77 -10.63 9.87
C LEU A 342 25.02 -10.68 11.21
N ALA A 343 24.38 -11.80 11.52
CA ALA A 343 23.73 -12.01 12.82
C ALA A 343 24.73 -12.00 13.97
N LEU A 344 25.89 -12.65 13.80
CA LEU A 344 26.98 -12.62 14.79
C LEU A 344 27.57 -11.22 14.98
N LEU A 345 27.77 -10.45 13.90
CA LEU A 345 28.25 -9.06 14.00
C LEU A 345 27.25 -8.19 14.75
N ARG A 346 25.95 -8.34 14.49
CA ARG A 346 24.87 -7.65 15.23
C ARG A 346 24.85 -8.05 16.71
N CYS A 347 25.02 -9.33 17.02
CA CYS A 347 25.18 -9.83 18.38
C CYS A 347 26.40 -9.19 19.09
N CYS A 348 27.55 -9.10 18.41
CA CYS A 348 28.73 -8.43 18.97
C CYS A 348 28.49 -6.92 19.19
N MET A 349 27.72 -6.26 18.31
CA MET A 349 27.41 -4.83 18.47
C MET A 349 26.52 -4.56 19.68
N THR A 350 25.51 -5.39 19.94
CA THR A 350 24.63 -5.25 21.11
C THR A 350 25.39 -5.51 22.41
N GLN A 351 26.30 -6.50 22.43
CA GLN A 351 27.16 -6.81 23.57
C GLN A 351 28.38 -5.89 23.71
N ARG A 352 28.67 -5.05 22.71
CA ARG A 352 29.90 -4.24 22.58
C ARG A 352 31.20 -5.06 22.64
N ASP A 353 31.17 -6.31 22.16
CA ASP A 353 32.36 -7.16 22.07
C ASP A 353 33.14 -6.89 20.77
N TRP A 354 33.98 -5.87 20.84
CA TRP A 354 34.77 -5.42 19.68
C TRP A 354 35.86 -6.41 19.27
N LYS A 355 36.35 -7.25 20.18
CA LYS A 355 37.42 -8.23 19.88
C LYS A 355 36.87 -9.29 18.93
N ASN A 356 35.72 -9.87 19.28
CA ASN A 356 35.06 -10.85 18.43
C ASN A 356 34.48 -10.22 17.16
N PHE A 357 34.00 -8.98 17.22
CA PHE A 357 33.58 -8.22 16.03
C PHE A 357 34.70 -8.06 15.00
N ASP A 358 35.88 -7.59 15.43
CA ASP A 358 37.02 -7.38 14.53
C ASP A 358 37.56 -8.72 13.99
N ARG A 359 37.56 -9.77 14.81
CA ARG A 359 37.90 -11.15 14.39
C ARG A 359 36.97 -11.65 13.29
N LEU A 360 35.66 -11.54 13.47
CA LEU A 360 34.68 -11.96 12.47
C LEU A 360 34.78 -11.14 11.20
N ASN A 361 34.99 -9.82 11.29
CA ASN A 361 35.18 -8.98 10.11
C ASN A 361 36.48 -9.33 9.36
N LYS A 362 37.52 -9.78 10.06
CA LYS A 362 38.73 -10.32 9.40
C LYS A 362 38.42 -11.65 8.70
N GLU A 363 37.76 -12.58 9.39
CA GLU A 363 37.37 -13.86 8.80
C GLU A 363 36.48 -13.70 7.56
N MET A 364 35.51 -12.78 7.59
CA MET A 364 34.69 -12.46 6.42
C MET A 364 35.49 -11.88 5.25
N ARG A 365 36.61 -11.18 5.52
CA ARG A 365 37.52 -10.68 4.47
C ARG A 365 38.38 -11.81 3.90
N ASP A 366 38.92 -12.65 4.77
CA ASP A 366 39.76 -13.78 4.40
C ASP A 366 38.98 -14.83 3.58
N ARG A 367 37.67 -14.96 3.83
CA ARG A 367 36.74 -15.81 3.06
C ARG A 367 36.12 -15.12 1.84
N GLU A 368 36.58 -13.91 1.49
CA GLU A 368 36.08 -13.13 0.35
C GLU A 368 34.54 -12.96 0.34
N CYS A 369 33.92 -12.86 1.52
CA CYS A 369 32.48 -12.67 1.61
C CYS A 369 32.11 -11.29 1.04
N PRO A 370 31.05 -11.21 0.21
CA PRO A 370 30.69 -9.96 -0.47
C PRO A 370 30.36 -8.86 0.54
N GLU A 371 30.75 -7.63 0.19
CA GLU A 371 30.48 -6.44 0.98
C GLU A 371 29.05 -5.95 0.76
N THR A 372 28.10 -6.61 1.43
CA THR A 372 26.69 -6.21 1.39
C THR A 372 26.47 -4.85 2.06
N PHE A 373 25.39 -4.16 1.68
CA PHE A 373 24.94 -2.91 2.32
C PHE A 373 24.89 -3.05 3.85
N ASP A 374 24.30 -4.15 4.33
CA ASP A 374 24.18 -4.45 5.76
C ASP A 374 25.55 -4.57 6.45
N LYS A 375 26.53 -5.24 5.83
CA LYS A 375 27.89 -5.33 6.39
C LYS A 375 28.51 -3.94 6.51
N MET A 376 28.42 -3.13 5.46
CA MET A 376 28.97 -1.77 5.45
C MET A 376 28.33 -0.87 6.50
N ARG A 377 27.00 -0.95 6.64
CA ARG A 377 26.25 -0.24 7.68
C ARG A 377 26.74 -0.60 9.08
N LEU A 378 26.80 -1.91 9.41
CA LEU A 378 27.26 -2.37 10.72
C LEU A 378 28.69 -1.91 11.03
N LEU A 379 29.57 -1.87 10.03
CA LEU A 379 30.93 -1.37 10.19
C LEU A 379 31.02 0.15 10.42
N ILE A 380 30.11 0.92 9.82
CA ILE A 380 30.00 2.38 10.06
C ILE A 380 29.46 2.64 11.47
N GLU A 381 28.38 1.98 11.85
CA GLU A 381 27.75 2.09 13.18
C GLU A 381 28.74 1.66 14.28
N ALA A 382 29.41 0.52 14.12
CA ALA A 382 30.42 0.05 15.07
C ALA A 382 31.58 1.06 15.22
N ALA A 383 31.99 1.72 14.14
CA ALA A 383 33.04 2.74 14.19
C ALA A 383 32.59 3.99 14.95
N TYR A 384 31.35 4.41 14.71
CA TYR A 384 30.75 5.58 15.34
C TYR A 384 30.58 5.35 16.85
N ILE A 385 30.09 4.18 17.27
CA ILE A 385 29.98 3.81 18.71
C ILE A 385 31.36 3.75 19.39
N ARG A 386 32.42 3.43 18.64
CA ARG A 386 33.81 3.42 19.13
C ARG A 386 34.48 4.80 19.04
N GLU A 387 33.76 5.85 18.63
CA GLU A 387 34.27 7.22 18.43
C GLU A 387 35.44 7.30 17.42
N GLN A 388 35.50 6.35 16.47
CA GLN A 388 36.52 6.29 15.44
C GLN A 388 36.09 7.10 14.20
N TRP A 389 36.06 8.42 14.34
CA TRP A 389 35.54 9.36 13.32
C TRP A 389 36.19 9.19 11.94
N HIS A 390 37.51 9.01 11.89
CA HIS A 390 38.23 8.76 10.64
C HIS A 390 37.74 7.49 9.94
N SER A 391 37.53 6.40 10.68
CA SER A 391 37.09 5.12 10.12
C SER A 391 35.65 5.18 9.61
N VAL A 392 34.76 5.95 10.27
CA VAL A 392 33.39 6.22 9.78
C VAL A 392 33.42 6.82 8.38
N LEU A 393 34.22 7.89 8.22
CA LEU A 393 34.31 8.64 6.97
C LEU A 393 34.91 7.81 5.84
N MET A 394 35.97 7.04 6.12
CA MET A 394 36.60 6.15 5.13
C MET A 394 35.66 5.03 4.66
N ARG A 395 34.93 4.41 5.59
CA ARG A 395 33.94 3.37 5.26
C ARG A 395 32.77 3.93 4.46
N PHE A 396 32.29 5.13 4.81
CA PHE A 396 31.26 5.81 4.03
C PHE A 396 31.73 6.20 2.62
N ALA A 397 32.96 6.69 2.46
CA ALA A 397 33.52 7.02 1.15
C ALA A 397 33.63 5.77 0.24
N ARG A 398 34.07 4.64 0.81
CA ARG A 398 34.09 3.34 0.13
C ARG A 398 32.68 2.88 -0.24
N PHE A 399 31.73 3.04 0.67
CA PHE A 399 30.33 2.73 0.39
C PHE A 399 29.79 3.58 -0.78
N GLU A 400 30.10 4.88 -0.80
CA GLU A 400 29.66 5.78 -1.86
C GLU A 400 30.25 5.41 -3.22
N SER A 401 31.53 5.02 -3.27
CA SER A 401 32.16 4.62 -4.53
C SER A 401 31.53 3.34 -5.10
N ILE A 402 31.30 2.33 -4.25
CA ILE A 402 30.62 1.09 -4.63
C ILE A 402 29.20 1.39 -5.10
N SER A 403 28.42 2.14 -4.32
CA SER A 403 27.03 2.46 -4.67
C SER A 403 26.90 3.20 -6.00
N ARG A 404 27.79 4.16 -6.26
CA ARG A 404 27.79 4.91 -7.53
C ARG A 404 28.19 4.02 -8.72
N TYR A 405 29.09 3.06 -8.50
CA TYR A 405 29.48 2.10 -9.54
C TYR A 405 28.30 1.18 -9.87
N GLU A 406 27.65 0.62 -8.85
CA GLU A 406 26.47 -0.24 -9.00
C GLU A 406 25.29 0.52 -9.64
N GLU A 407 25.02 1.76 -9.21
CA GLU A 407 23.96 2.60 -9.80
C GLU A 407 24.20 2.83 -11.30
N LYS A 408 25.44 3.14 -11.70
CA LYS A 408 25.80 3.28 -13.11
C LYS A 408 25.61 1.98 -13.88
N ARG A 409 26.12 0.86 -13.33
CA ARG A 409 26.01 -0.46 -13.97
C ARG A 409 24.55 -0.84 -14.21
N VAL A 410 23.68 -0.66 -13.22
CA VAL A 410 22.24 -0.96 -13.36
C VAL A 410 21.57 -0.07 -14.41
N LEU A 411 21.92 1.22 -14.47
CA LEU A 411 21.40 2.16 -15.47
C LEU A 411 21.89 1.86 -16.89
N GLU A 412 23.13 1.42 -17.04
CA GLU A 412 23.77 1.07 -18.32
C GLU A 412 23.28 -0.29 -18.83
N ASP A 413 23.30 -1.32 -17.99
CA ASP A 413 22.96 -2.69 -18.36
C ASP A 413 21.46 -2.85 -18.65
N LYS A 414 20.59 -2.10 -17.95
CA LYS A 414 19.11 -2.18 -18.04
C LYS A 414 18.51 -3.59 -17.84
N VAL A 415 19.32 -4.55 -17.39
CA VAL A 415 18.90 -5.94 -17.12
C VAL A 415 18.01 -6.00 -15.88
N VAL A 416 18.27 -5.13 -14.90
CA VAL A 416 17.52 -5.03 -13.65
C VAL A 416 16.80 -3.69 -13.62
N ARG A 417 15.51 -3.68 -13.23
CA ARG A 417 14.76 -2.44 -13.04
C ARG A 417 15.40 -1.66 -11.89
N SER A 418 15.76 -0.40 -12.13
CA SER A 418 16.27 0.47 -11.07
C SER A 418 15.12 1.02 -10.23
N TYR A 419 15.18 0.79 -8.92
CA TYR A 419 14.34 1.48 -7.96
C TYR A 419 15.19 2.53 -7.23
N PRO A 420 14.79 3.81 -7.20
CA PRO A 420 15.51 4.84 -6.47
C PRO A 420 15.72 4.51 -4.99
N GLU A 421 14.80 3.73 -4.41
CA GLU A 421 14.85 3.24 -3.03
C GLU A 421 16.05 2.31 -2.76
N ASP A 422 16.50 1.54 -3.76
CA ASP A 422 17.59 0.56 -3.61
C ASP A 422 18.95 1.21 -3.33
N PHE A 423 19.10 2.48 -3.73
CA PHE A 423 20.32 3.28 -3.53
C PHE A 423 20.15 4.38 -2.46
N ALA A 424 18.98 4.43 -1.82
CA ALA A 424 18.71 5.35 -0.74
C ALA A 424 19.49 4.94 0.51
N MET A 425 19.91 5.94 1.30
CA MET A 425 20.59 5.69 2.57
C MET A 425 19.71 6.21 3.72
N PRO A 426 19.61 5.47 4.83
CA PRO A 426 18.96 5.99 6.04
C PRO A 426 19.58 7.31 6.50
N ASP A 427 18.74 8.31 6.78
CA ASP A 427 19.17 9.64 7.21
C ASP A 427 20.07 9.61 8.45
N ALA A 428 19.84 8.66 9.35
CA ALA A 428 20.64 8.54 10.55
C ALA A 428 22.09 8.10 10.29
N ILE A 429 22.38 7.34 9.23
CA ILE A 429 23.77 7.07 8.82
C ILE A 429 24.40 8.35 8.27
N LEU A 430 23.64 9.12 7.49
CA LEU A 430 24.09 10.42 7.02
C LEU A 430 24.38 11.36 8.20
N ASP A 431 23.55 11.35 9.23
CA ASP A 431 23.74 12.14 10.44
C ASP A 431 25.00 11.72 11.22
N MET A 432 25.22 10.42 11.41
CA MET A 432 26.46 9.90 12.02
C MET A 432 27.71 10.36 11.27
N VAL A 433 27.67 10.36 9.93
CA VAL A 433 28.79 10.80 9.08
C VAL A 433 29.00 12.31 9.17
N LEU A 434 27.92 13.09 9.14
CA LEU A 434 27.99 14.56 9.27
C LEU A 434 28.51 14.97 10.65
N GLU A 435 28.12 14.27 11.71
CA GLU A 435 28.64 14.49 13.06
C GLU A 435 30.12 14.10 13.18
N SER A 436 30.49 12.93 12.67
CA SER A 436 31.89 12.47 12.63
C SER A 436 32.82 13.48 11.93
N TYR A 437 32.32 14.13 10.87
CA TYR A 437 33.07 15.17 10.17
C TYR A 437 33.28 16.44 11.02
N LYS A 438 32.34 16.80 11.90
CA LYS A 438 32.51 17.98 12.78
C LYS A 438 33.73 17.86 13.68
N HIS A 439 34.07 16.63 14.10
CA HIS A 439 35.25 16.33 14.90
C HIS A 439 36.56 16.33 14.11
N MET A 440 36.51 16.41 12.77
CA MET A 440 37.64 16.14 11.86
C MET A 440 37.82 17.23 10.78
N LYS A 441 37.32 18.46 11.00
CA LYS A 441 37.25 19.52 9.97
C LYS A 441 38.59 19.90 9.35
N ASP A 442 39.67 19.81 10.11
CA ASP A 442 41.03 20.23 9.71
C ASP A 442 41.93 19.06 9.28
N HIS A 443 41.35 17.87 9.04
CA HIS A 443 42.12 16.69 8.69
C HIS A 443 42.65 16.75 7.24
N LYS A 444 43.91 16.38 7.03
CA LYS A 444 44.62 16.51 5.72
C LYS A 444 44.11 15.56 4.61
N ASP A 445 43.21 14.63 4.93
CA ASP A 445 42.81 13.59 3.97
C ASP A 445 41.69 14.07 3.04
N PRO A 446 41.88 14.05 1.71
CA PRO A 446 40.86 14.51 0.76
C PRO A 446 39.61 13.62 0.75
N VAL A 447 39.75 12.37 1.19
CA VAL A 447 38.65 11.40 1.28
C VAL A 447 37.63 11.83 2.33
N VAL A 448 38.08 12.46 3.42
CA VAL A 448 37.22 12.98 4.50
C VAL A 448 36.27 14.06 3.97
N HIS A 449 36.78 14.98 3.16
CA HIS A 449 35.96 16.03 2.54
C HIS A 449 35.01 15.47 1.47
N THR A 450 35.41 14.41 0.77
CA THR A 450 34.59 13.75 -0.25
C THR A 450 33.39 13.04 0.38
N ALA A 451 33.62 12.31 1.48
CA ALA A 451 32.57 11.68 2.29
C ALA A 451 31.54 12.71 2.76
N TYR A 452 32.00 13.85 3.29
CA TYR A 452 31.12 14.93 3.74
C TYR A 452 30.25 15.50 2.61
N ARG A 453 30.84 15.80 1.44
CA ARG A 453 30.10 16.29 0.27
C ARG A 453 29.08 15.26 -0.22
N GLY A 454 29.45 13.97 -0.23
CA GLY A 454 28.57 12.86 -0.60
C GLY A 454 27.36 12.72 0.34
N ALA A 455 27.60 12.82 1.65
CA ALA A 455 26.54 12.76 2.66
C ALA A 455 25.57 13.94 2.55
N LEU A 456 26.09 15.16 2.38
CA LEU A 456 25.27 16.37 2.21
C LEU A 456 24.39 16.27 0.96
N LYS A 457 24.94 15.81 -0.17
CA LYS A 457 24.19 15.65 -1.43
C LYS A 457 23.04 14.66 -1.30
N ARG A 458 23.23 13.54 -0.56
CA ARG A 458 22.15 12.58 -0.30
C ARG A 458 21.08 13.17 0.62
N LYS A 459 21.47 13.91 1.65
CA LYS A 459 20.54 14.56 2.58
C LYS A 459 19.70 15.65 1.90
N THR A 460 20.30 16.44 1.00
CA THR A 460 19.58 17.49 0.24
C THR A 460 18.62 16.94 -0.81
N LYS A 461 18.86 15.73 -1.33
CA LYS A 461 17.92 15.09 -2.26
C LYS A 461 16.58 14.79 -1.59
N GLY A 462 16.56 14.68 -0.25
CA GLY A 462 15.38 14.35 0.54
C GLY A 462 14.89 12.94 0.24
N THR A 463 14.61 12.15 1.27
CA THR A 463 13.57 11.15 1.11
C THR A 463 12.25 11.92 1.12
N GLU A 464 11.51 11.95 0.02
CA GLU A 464 10.10 12.39 0.02
C GLU A 464 9.25 11.39 0.83
N GLN A 465 9.53 11.27 2.13
CA GLN A 465 8.63 10.69 3.09
C GLN A 465 7.81 11.86 3.63
N LEU A 466 6.59 12.00 3.12
CA LEU A 466 5.57 12.82 3.75
C LEU A 466 5.45 12.37 5.21
N ALA A 467 5.96 13.19 6.12
CA ALA A 467 5.84 12.98 7.55
C ALA A 467 4.38 13.26 7.93
N PHE A 468 3.57 12.21 8.00
CA PHE A 468 2.29 12.26 8.69
C PHE A 468 2.51 11.66 10.07
N SER A 469 2.70 12.56 11.04
CA SER A 469 2.70 12.25 12.46
C SER A 469 1.28 12.39 12.99
N SER A 470 0.79 11.32 13.59
CA SER A 470 0.11 11.37 14.89
C SER A 470 0.15 9.96 15.49
N ASP A 471 1.00 9.80 16.49
CA ASP A 471 1.03 8.63 17.37
C ASP A 471 -0.32 8.47 18.08
N GLU A 472 -0.99 7.35 17.86
CA GLU A 472 -1.92 6.79 18.85
C GLU A 472 -1.39 5.43 19.30
N ALA A 473 -1.38 5.24 20.61
CA ALA A 473 -0.88 4.04 21.25
C ALA A 473 -1.55 2.79 20.67
N ALA A 474 -0.73 1.85 20.19
CA ALA A 474 -1.17 0.58 19.65
C ALA A 474 -2.05 -0.15 20.68
N THR A 475 -3.35 -0.15 20.44
CA THR A 475 -4.31 -0.88 21.28
C THR A 475 -4.40 -2.30 20.73
N VAL A 476 -4.06 -3.30 21.55
CA VAL A 476 -4.21 -4.72 21.18
C VAL A 476 -5.71 -5.03 21.10
N PRO A 477 -6.27 -5.43 19.94
CA PRO A 477 -7.71 -5.61 19.78
C PRO A 477 -8.16 -7.01 20.23
N SER A 478 -9.44 -7.12 20.60
CA SER A 478 -10.13 -8.40 20.83
C SER A 478 -10.47 -9.11 19.51
N GLN A 479 -10.46 -10.44 19.54
CA GLN A 479 -10.15 -11.34 18.41
C GLN A 479 -11.33 -11.70 17.49
N ASP A 480 -12.58 -11.45 17.88
CA ASP A 480 -13.74 -12.15 17.29
C ASP A 480 -14.40 -11.47 16.07
N TRP A 481 -14.05 -10.21 15.74
CA TRP A 481 -14.81 -9.42 14.74
C TRP A 481 -14.11 -9.26 13.37
N MET A 482 -12.83 -9.63 13.25
CA MET A 482 -11.95 -9.17 12.16
C MET A 482 -12.23 -9.76 10.76
N PHE A 483 -13.12 -10.76 10.63
CA PHE A 483 -13.41 -11.44 9.36
C PHE A 483 -14.90 -11.82 9.17
N SER A 484 -15.83 -11.22 9.91
CA SER A 484 -17.24 -11.54 9.75
C SER A 484 -17.79 -11.03 8.41
N GLN A 485 -17.97 -11.94 7.44
CA GLN A 485 -18.69 -11.64 6.19
C GLN A 485 -20.12 -11.20 6.49
N GLU A 486 -20.78 -11.74 7.53
CA GLU A 486 -22.13 -11.33 7.92
C GLU A 486 -22.21 -9.87 8.37
N GLU A 487 -21.19 -9.35 9.08
CA GLU A 487 -21.14 -7.93 9.46
C GLU A 487 -20.85 -7.02 8.28
N ARG A 488 -20.08 -7.50 7.30
CA ARG A 488 -19.76 -6.78 6.07
C ARG A 488 -20.93 -6.77 5.08
N GLU A 489 -21.68 -7.86 5.03
CA GLU A 489 -22.85 -8.03 4.16
C GLU A 489 -24.15 -7.48 4.75
N LYS A 490 -24.14 -7.04 6.02
CA LYS A 490 -25.10 -6.05 6.57
C LYS A 490 -24.92 -4.70 5.87
N LYS A 491 -24.95 -4.69 4.54
CA LYS A 491 -25.45 -3.54 3.79
C LYS A 491 -26.79 -3.24 4.41
N ILE A 492 -26.93 -2.03 4.94
CA ILE A 492 -28.25 -1.42 5.03
C ILE A 492 -28.66 -1.27 3.56
N THR A 493 -29.23 -2.33 2.97
CA THR A 493 -30.06 -2.17 1.78
C THR A 493 -31.04 -1.08 2.16
N PRO A 494 -31.12 0.05 1.44
CA PRO A 494 -32.23 0.96 1.63
C PRO A 494 -33.48 0.11 1.47
N LYS A 495 -34.19 -0.15 2.58
CA LYS A 495 -35.53 -0.68 2.53
C LYS A 495 -36.33 0.44 1.90
N PHE A 496 -36.49 0.36 0.58
CA PHE A 496 -37.43 1.19 -0.15
C PHE A 496 -38.82 0.75 0.34
N PHE A 497 -39.39 1.54 1.25
CA PHE A 497 -40.81 1.46 1.59
C PHE A 497 -41.62 2.27 0.59
#